data_AF-A0A133ZUZ2-F1
#
_entry.id   AF-A0A133ZUZ2-F1
#
_cell.length_a   1.000
_cell.length_b   1.000
_cell.length_c   1.000
_cell.angle_alpha   90.00
_cell.angle_beta   90.00
_cell.angle_gamma   90.00
#
_symmetry.space_group_name_H-M   'P 1'
#
loop_
_entity.id
_entity.type
_entity.pdbx_description
1 polymer ?
#
loop_
_entity_poly.entity_id
_entity_poly.type
_entity_poly.pdbx_seq_one_letter_code
_entity_poly.pdbx_strand_id
1 'polypeptide(L)'
;LGSFSIFPFFETHVFVDLPYFNLVAIILISLLDFESLSKKKFILLMISVPILCFSKSYFLVFFPISILIFIVFWKKISKRQKIYLFVLALSALIQIIYMHFYKAYWGGLSPDTNSISFIGKVNNVFYSIVQNLIYLFYPNITPSTNTLSINLMFLIISILGVIVAIYYLYKYKNKESVILIIFIMIILSSALLNTVSKIWSNKVNWENMIGINEDRHSFFILISMLFFGILLIYNYLKKEENEIRRNRKYTLAGLLLFTRFLIFDNPLLPNLKESYSDWNIYSKFYNEKEYLIPLEPSLWYTSKNIDIHYIGYERSYPYRTDEKIVVKKIYLNPYVVKQIHEINFESPIYLTHLYLTRLRADNFNKLKIRGYDSNGNVVVELNQLNAKSRKNIGFRNYKKVKISKVEVFTEDSQEAYVFPEILYGTTLK
;
A
#
# COMPACT_ATOMS: atom_id res chain seq x y z
N LEU A 1 5.27 -16.49 4.86
CA LEU A 1 3.86 -16.66 4.48
C LEU A 1 3.28 -15.30 4.12
N GLY A 2 3.45 -14.93 2.85
CA GLY A 2 2.66 -13.98 2.08
C GLY A 2 3.04 -12.51 2.25
N SER A 3 4.16 -12.04 1.68
CA SER A 3 4.40 -10.61 1.45
C SER A 3 3.81 -10.12 0.11
N PHE A 4 3.39 -11.02 -0.78
CA PHE A 4 2.61 -10.63 -1.95
C PHE A 4 1.12 -10.54 -1.62
N SER A 5 0.70 -9.37 -1.16
CA SER A 5 -0.70 -9.03 -0.97
C SER A 5 -1.11 -8.01 -2.03
N ILE A 6 -2.11 -8.33 -2.87
CA ILE A 6 -2.74 -7.39 -3.84
C ILE A 6 -3.17 -6.09 -3.12
N PHE A 7 -3.41 -6.23 -1.82
CA PHE A 7 -3.67 -5.17 -0.87
C PHE A 7 -2.75 -5.35 0.34
N PRO A 8 -2.00 -4.35 0.79
CA PRO A 8 -1.03 -4.49 1.89
C PRO A 8 -1.62 -5.20 3.10
N PHE A 9 -0.83 -5.99 3.82
CA PHE A 9 -1.33 -6.74 4.99
C PHE A 9 -2.06 -5.81 5.98
N PHE A 10 -1.56 -4.60 6.22
CA PHE A 10 -2.24 -3.61 7.08
C PHE A 10 -3.64 -3.28 6.55
N GLU A 11 -3.71 -2.87 5.28
CA GLU A 11 -4.92 -2.38 4.62
C GLU A 11 -6.01 -3.46 4.61
N THR A 12 -5.66 -4.75 4.53
CA THR A 12 -6.65 -5.86 4.64
C THR A 12 -7.29 -5.99 6.02
N HIS A 13 -6.66 -5.46 7.08
CA HIS A 13 -7.14 -5.52 8.46
C HIS A 13 -7.71 -4.19 8.94
N VAL A 14 -7.74 -3.18 8.08
CA VAL A 14 -8.36 -1.88 8.37
C VAL A 14 -9.78 -1.87 7.78
N PHE A 15 -10.77 -1.80 8.67
CA PHE A 15 -12.19 -1.81 8.28
C PHE A 15 -12.54 -0.69 7.28
N VAL A 16 -11.87 0.45 7.39
CA VAL A 16 -12.07 1.62 6.51
C VAL A 16 -11.67 1.33 5.06
N ASP A 17 -10.90 0.28 4.79
CA ASP A 17 -10.37 -0.05 3.47
C ASP A 17 -11.06 -1.26 2.82
N LEU A 18 -11.88 -2.00 3.58
CA LEU A 18 -12.83 -2.99 3.08
C LEU A 18 -13.65 -2.50 1.86
N PRO A 19 -14.08 -1.23 1.79
CA PRO A 19 -14.89 -0.81 0.67
C PRO A 19 -14.16 -0.64 -0.66
N TYR A 20 -12.82 -0.64 -0.70
CA TYR A 20 -12.11 -0.75 -1.97
C TYR A 20 -12.46 -2.05 -2.69
N PHE A 21 -12.67 -3.14 -1.94
CA PHE A 21 -13.06 -4.45 -2.47
C PHE A 21 -14.43 -4.46 -3.15
N ASN A 22 -15.28 -3.46 -2.92
CA ASN A 22 -16.56 -3.32 -3.62
C ASN A 22 -16.37 -3.22 -5.14
N LEU A 23 -15.20 -2.78 -5.62
CA LEU A 23 -14.85 -2.82 -7.05
C LEU A 23 -15.00 -4.23 -7.63
N VAL A 24 -14.55 -5.26 -6.91
CA VAL A 24 -14.65 -6.66 -7.37
C VAL A 24 -16.11 -7.05 -7.56
N ALA A 25 -16.98 -6.69 -6.62
CA ALA A 25 -18.41 -6.94 -6.73
C ALA A 25 -19.03 -6.23 -7.95
N ILE A 26 -18.70 -4.95 -8.19
CA ILE A 26 -19.18 -4.19 -9.36
C ILE A 26 -18.73 -4.86 -10.67
N ILE A 27 -17.46 -5.33 -10.74
CA ILE A 27 -16.94 -6.03 -11.90
C ILE A 27 -17.73 -7.33 -12.15
N LEU A 28 -17.93 -8.15 -11.11
CA LEU A 28 -18.66 -9.41 -11.22
C LEU A 28 -20.13 -9.18 -11.63
N ILE A 29 -20.79 -8.18 -11.04
CA ILE A 29 -22.15 -7.77 -11.41
C ILE A 29 -22.20 -7.39 -12.89
N SER A 30 -21.22 -6.64 -13.39
CA SER A 30 -21.16 -6.24 -14.81
C SER A 30 -21.06 -7.42 -15.77
N LEU A 31 -20.49 -8.55 -15.33
CA LEU A 31 -20.32 -9.76 -16.13
C LEU A 31 -21.60 -10.61 -16.21
N LEU A 32 -22.53 -10.48 -15.25
CA LEU A 32 -23.78 -11.24 -15.22
C LEU A 32 -24.65 -11.03 -16.46
N ASP A 33 -25.40 -12.06 -16.84
CA ASP A 33 -26.50 -11.92 -17.79
C ASP A 33 -27.76 -11.43 -17.06
N PHE A 34 -28.03 -10.13 -17.18
CA PHE A 34 -29.18 -9.52 -16.50
C PHE A 34 -30.53 -9.99 -17.02
N GLU A 35 -30.64 -10.50 -18.25
CA GLU A 35 -31.94 -10.94 -18.77
C GLU A 35 -32.39 -12.25 -18.14
N SER A 36 -31.45 -13.14 -17.78
CA SER A 36 -31.73 -14.39 -17.04
C SER A 36 -32.21 -14.18 -15.59
N LEU A 37 -32.00 -12.99 -15.01
CA LEU A 37 -32.37 -12.71 -13.62
C LEU A 37 -33.89 -12.53 -13.46
N SER A 38 -34.45 -13.02 -12.35
CA SER A 38 -35.82 -12.69 -11.99
C SER A 38 -35.93 -11.19 -11.62
N LYS A 39 -37.10 -10.58 -11.85
CA LYS A 39 -37.33 -9.14 -11.58
C LYS A 39 -36.96 -8.74 -10.15
N LYS A 40 -37.30 -9.58 -9.16
CA LYS A 40 -36.97 -9.36 -7.74
C LYS A 40 -35.44 -9.35 -7.52
N LYS A 41 -34.73 -10.33 -8.07
CA LYS A 41 -33.27 -10.43 -7.95
C LYS A 41 -32.57 -9.25 -8.63
N PHE A 42 -33.05 -8.84 -9.81
CA PHE A 42 -32.50 -7.69 -10.53
C PHE A 42 -32.68 -6.39 -9.73
N ILE A 43 -33.88 -6.14 -9.18
CA ILE A 43 -34.14 -4.93 -8.37
C ILE A 43 -33.23 -4.90 -7.13
N LEU A 44 -33.13 -6.01 -6.40
CA LEU A 44 -32.24 -6.10 -5.23
C LEU A 44 -30.79 -5.80 -5.60
N LEU A 45 -30.33 -6.31 -6.75
CA LEU A 45 -28.99 -6.07 -7.26
C LEU A 45 -28.78 -4.59 -7.63
N MET A 46 -29.78 -3.92 -8.21
CA MET A 46 -29.67 -2.50 -8.54
C MET A 46 -29.64 -1.62 -7.27
N ILE A 47 -30.33 -2.04 -6.20
CA ILE A 47 -30.28 -1.33 -4.90
C ILE A 47 -28.92 -1.49 -4.22
N SER A 48 -28.23 -2.63 -4.41
CA SER A 48 -26.91 -2.84 -3.81
C SER A 48 -25.81 -2.05 -4.51
N VAL A 49 -25.93 -1.74 -5.80
CA VAL A 49 -24.90 -1.00 -6.58
C VAL A 49 -24.54 0.36 -5.98
N PRO A 50 -25.49 1.25 -5.61
CA PRO A 50 -25.17 2.51 -4.93
C PRO A 50 -24.41 2.30 -3.62
N ILE A 51 -24.82 1.32 -2.81
CA ILE A 51 -24.18 0.99 -1.53
C ILE A 51 -22.72 0.59 -1.75
N LEU A 52 -22.45 -0.20 -2.80
CA LEU A 52 -21.10 -0.58 -3.18
C LEU A 52 -20.25 0.62 -3.64
N CYS A 53 -20.86 1.63 -4.28
CA CYS A 53 -20.16 2.78 -4.85
C CYS A 53 -19.86 3.91 -3.84
N PHE A 54 -20.71 4.15 -2.84
CA PHE A 54 -20.62 5.33 -1.97
C PHE A 54 -19.42 5.38 -1.02
N SER A 55 -18.47 4.47 -1.16
CA SER A 55 -17.53 4.25 -0.08
C SER A 55 -16.17 4.92 -0.21
N LYS A 56 -15.66 5.13 -1.43
CA LYS A 56 -14.34 5.75 -1.67
C LYS A 56 -14.30 6.58 -2.94
N SER A 57 -13.51 7.65 -2.98
CA SER A 57 -13.43 8.58 -4.13
C SER A 57 -13.01 7.92 -5.45
N TYR A 58 -12.44 6.72 -5.43
CA TYR A 58 -12.10 6.01 -6.67
C TYR A 58 -13.33 5.58 -7.49
N PHE A 59 -14.51 5.40 -6.86
CA PHE A 59 -15.72 5.05 -7.59
C PHE A 59 -16.22 6.17 -8.53
N LEU A 60 -15.69 7.40 -8.40
CA LEU A 60 -15.97 8.51 -9.31
C LEU A 60 -15.59 8.20 -10.77
N VAL A 61 -14.61 7.31 -10.99
CA VAL A 61 -14.20 6.90 -12.36
C VAL A 61 -15.35 6.30 -13.16
N PHE A 62 -16.35 5.71 -12.49
CA PHE A 62 -17.49 5.10 -13.15
C PHE A 62 -18.43 6.12 -13.79
N PHE A 63 -18.40 7.39 -13.39
CA PHE A 63 -19.24 8.43 -13.99
C PHE A 63 -18.92 8.65 -15.48
N PRO A 64 -17.70 9.09 -15.87
CA PRO A 64 -17.37 9.30 -17.28
C PRO A 64 -17.42 7.99 -18.08
N ILE A 65 -17.03 6.86 -17.48
CA ILE A 65 -17.06 5.54 -18.14
C ILE A 65 -18.49 5.15 -18.50
N SER A 66 -19.43 5.28 -17.58
CA SER A 66 -20.84 4.89 -17.81
C SER A 66 -21.48 5.76 -18.89
N ILE A 67 -21.21 7.07 -18.89
CA ILE A 67 -21.68 8.00 -19.93
C ILE A 67 -21.14 7.60 -21.30
N LEU A 68 -19.83 7.30 -21.38
CA LEU A 68 -19.21 6.90 -22.64
C LEU A 68 -19.81 5.61 -23.18
N ILE A 69 -20.05 4.61 -22.33
CA ILE A 69 -20.71 3.36 -22.73
C ILE A 69 -22.13 3.64 -23.22
N PHE A 70 -22.88 4.50 -22.52
CA PHE A 70 -24.21 4.91 -22.94
C PHE A 70 -24.21 5.51 -24.33
N ILE A 71 -23.32 6.46 -24.62
CA ILE A 71 -23.26 7.14 -25.91
C ILE A 71 -22.87 6.15 -27.02
N VAL A 72 -21.79 5.38 -26.83
CA VAL A 72 -21.23 4.51 -27.86
C VAL A 72 -22.11 3.28 -28.13
N PHE A 73 -22.69 2.70 -27.09
CA PHE A 73 -23.41 1.43 -27.18
C PHE A 73 -24.93 1.55 -26.93
N TRP A 74 -25.51 2.76 -26.93
CA TRP A 74 -26.93 3.01 -26.63
C TRP A 74 -27.91 2.02 -27.28
N LYS A 75 -27.70 1.73 -28.57
CA LYS A 75 -28.57 0.86 -29.37
C LYS A 75 -28.31 -0.64 -29.16
N LYS A 76 -27.15 -1.01 -28.61
CA LYS A 76 -26.70 -2.40 -28.47
C LYS A 76 -26.92 -2.99 -27.06
N ILE A 77 -27.02 -2.14 -26.05
CA ILE A 77 -27.21 -2.58 -24.65
C ILE A 77 -28.69 -2.81 -24.33
N SER A 78 -28.98 -3.84 -23.54
CA SER A 78 -30.34 -4.19 -23.11
C SER A 78 -30.92 -3.15 -22.16
N LYS A 79 -32.26 -3.14 -21.99
CA LYS A 79 -32.92 -2.21 -21.06
C LYS A 79 -32.40 -2.38 -19.63
N ARG A 80 -32.13 -3.61 -19.19
CA ARG A 80 -31.58 -3.88 -17.85
C ARG A 80 -30.13 -3.41 -17.71
N GLN A 81 -29.32 -3.56 -18.76
CA GLN A 81 -27.95 -3.02 -18.79
C GLN A 81 -27.93 -1.49 -18.75
N LYS A 82 -28.88 -0.84 -19.45
CA LYS A 82 -29.09 0.62 -19.33
C LYS A 82 -29.39 1.01 -17.90
N ILE A 83 -30.32 0.32 -17.23
CA ILE A 83 -30.64 0.61 -15.83
C ILE A 83 -29.39 0.48 -14.95
N TYR A 84 -28.62 -0.60 -15.10
CA TYR A 84 -27.38 -0.78 -14.35
C TYR A 84 -26.37 0.36 -14.54
N LEU A 85 -26.09 0.74 -15.80
CA LEU A 85 -25.17 1.83 -16.10
C LEU A 85 -25.70 3.18 -15.58
N PHE A 86 -27.01 3.40 -15.62
CA PHE A 86 -27.64 4.60 -15.09
C PHE A 86 -27.47 4.68 -13.57
N VAL A 87 -27.76 3.58 -12.86
CA VAL A 87 -27.58 3.50 -11.41
C VAL A 87 -26.11 3.70 -11.03
N LEU A 88 -25.18 3.11 -11.77
CA LEU A 88 -23.74 3.26 -11.54
C LEU A 88 -23.30 4.72 -11.74
N ALA A 89 -23.72 5.37 -12.83
CA ALA A 89 -23.43 6.77 -13.11
C ALA A 89 -24.05 7.71 -12.05
N LEU A 90 -25.30 7.47 -11.68
CA LEU A 90 -26.01 8.27 -10.67
C LEU A 90 -25.33 8.17 -9.30
N SER A 91 -24.88 6.96 -8.93
CA SER A 91 -24.16 6.74 -7.67
C SER A 91 -22.84 7.51 -7.65
N ALA A 92 -22.06 7.43 -8.73
CA ALA A 92 -20.82 8.19 -8.86
C ALA A 92 -21.08 9.71 -8.87
N LEU A 93 -22.16 10.18 -9.50
CA LEU A 93 -22.55 11.60 -9.52
C LEU A 93 -22.91 12.12 -8.12
N ILE A 94 -23.73 11.38 -7.36
CA ILE A 94 -24.07 11.73 -5.97
C ILE A 94 -22.79 11.86 -5.14
N GLN A 95 -21.81 10.99 -5.37
CA GLN A 95 -20.54 11.06 -4.68
C GLN A 95 -19.70 12.28 -5.10
N ILE A 96 -19.67 12.65 -6.39
CA ILE A 96 -19.04 13.89 -6.87
C ILE A 96 -19.66 15.09 -6.15
N ILE A 97 -20.99 15.15 -6.12
CA ILE A 97 -21.75 16.23 -5.49
C ILE A 97 -21.41 16.31 -3.99
N TYR A 98 -21.41 15.18 -3.29
CA TYR A 98 -21.03 15.11 -1.88
C TYR A 98 -19.61 15.65 -1.66
N MET A 99 -18.62 15.17 -2.41
CA MET A 99 -17.24 15.64 -2.26
C MET A 99 -17.10 17.14 -2.57
N HIS A 100 -17.86 17.67 -3.52
CA HIS A 100 -17.86 19.09 -3.83
C HIS A 100 -18.37 19.94 -2.67
N PHE A 101 -19.49 19.56 -2.05
CA PHE A 101 -20.06 20.28 -0.90
C PHE A 101 -19.16 20.23 0.33
N TYR A 102 -18.46 19.12 0.55
CA TYR A 102 -17.58 18.94 1.70
C TYR A 102 -16.11 19.23 1.41
N LYS A 103 -15.78 19.88 0.28
CA LYS A 103 -14.39 20.12 -0.16
C LYS A 103 -13.48 20.74 0.90
N ALA A 104 -14.03 21.56 1.80
CA ALA A 104 -13.29 22.19 2.90
C ALA A 104 -12.73 21.17 3.90
N TYR A 105 -13.45 20.07 4.15
CA TYR A 105 -13.00 18.97 5.01
C TYR A 105 -11.98 18.05 4.33
N TRP A 106 -11.97 18.04 2.99
CA TRP A 106 -11.00 17.29 2.18
C TRP A 106 -9.76 18.12 1.80
N GLY A 107 -9.74 19.41 2.17
CA GLY A 107 -8.67 20.37 1.87
C GLY A 107 -7.47 20.23 2.79
N GLY A 108 -6.81 19.07 2.78
CA GLY A 108 -5.67 18.76 3.66
C GLY A 108 -4.28 18.99 3.06
N LEU A 109 -4.16 19.59 1.88
CA LEU A 109 -2.86 19.87 1.25
C LEU A 109 -2.85 21.31 0.75
N SER A 110 -2.06 22.14 1.41
CA SER A 110 -1.67 23.45 0.92
C SER A 110 -1.24 23.35 -0.56
N PRO A 111 -1.56 24.35 -1.39
CA PRO A 111 -1.15 24.36 -2.79
C PRO A 111 0.37 24.49 -2.83
N ASP A 112 1.05 23.35 -2.85
CA ASP A 112 2.50 23.29 -3.04
C ASP A 112 2.83 23.92 -4.40
N THR A 113 3.74 24.89 -4.39
CA THR A 113 3.99 25.85 -5.48
C THR A 113 4.60 25.23 -6.73
N ASN A 114 5.07 23.98 -6.65
CA ASN A 114 5.60 23.22 -7.79
C ASN A 114 4.50 22.46 -8.51
N SER A 115 3.79 23.16 -9.40
CA SER A 115 2.82 22.52 -10.31
C SER A 115 3.55 21.63 -11.33
N ILE A 116 3.25 20.33 -11.32
CA ILE A 116 3.74 19.40 -12.35
C ILE A 116 3.07 19.77 -13.67
N SER A 117 3.88 19.93 -14.74
CA SER A 117 3.36 20.22 -16.08
C SER A 117 2.41 19.12 -16.58
N PHE A 118 1.56 19.42 -17.56
CA PHE A 118 0.66 18.43 -18.15
C PHE A 118 1.42 17.18 -18.65
N ILE A 119 2.56 17.39 -19.33
CA ILE A 119 3.43 16.31 -19.81
C ILE A 119 3.97 15.49 -18.63
N GLY A 120 4.38 16.16 -17.55
CA GLY A 120 4.81 15.47 -16.32
C GLY A 120 3.71 14.60 -15.71
N LYS A 121 2.45 15.07 -15.71
CA LYS A 121 1.30 14.26 -15.25
C LYS A 121 1.08 13.04 -16.13
N VAL A 122 1.11 13.20 -17.45
CA VAL A 122 0.99 12.08 -18.39
C VAL A 122 2.11 11.05 -18.18
N ASN A 123 3.35 11.52 -18.02
CA ASN A 123 4.49 10.66 -17.71
C ASN A 123 4.28 9.88 -16.41
N ASN A 124 3.81 10.53 -15.35
CA ASN A 124 3.53 9.88 -14.06
C ASN A 124 2.41 8.82 -14.19
N VAL A 125 1.38 9.07 -14.99
CA VAL A 125 0.30 8.10 -15.25
C VAL A 125 0.84 6.84 -15.92
N PHE A 126 1.62 6.97 -17.01
CA PHE A 126 2.16 5.80 -17.69
C PHE A 126 3.15 5.03 -16.83
N TYR A 127 4.04 5.75 -16.14
CA TYR A 127 4.96 5.14 -15.20
C TYR A 127 4.20 4.40 -14.10
N SER A 128 3.08 4.95 -13.59
CA SER A 128 2.22 4.31 -12.59
C SER A 128 1.68 2.96 -13.01
N ILE A 129 1.16 2.91 -14.24
CA ILE A 129 0.63 1.69 -14.83
C ILE A 129 1.76 0.66 -14.97
N VAL A 130 2.93 1.09 -15.45
CA VAL A 130 4.10 0.22 -15.60
C VAL A 130 4.57 -0.32 -14.25
N GLN A 131 4.69 0.50 -13.21
CA GLN A 131 5.11 0.03 -11.88
C GLN A 131 4.11 -0.97 -11.30
N ASN A 132 2.80 -0.72 -11.43
CA ASN A 132 1.77 -1.66 -10.96
C ASN A 132 1.78 -2.97 -11.75
N LEU A 133 2.03 -2.91 -13.07
CA LEU A 133 2.15 -4.11 -13.88
C LEU A 133 3.40 -4.89 -13.50
N ILE A 134 4.55 -4.23 -13.36
CA ILE A 134 5.80 -4.84 -12.88
C ILE A 134 5.55 -5.53 -11.54
N TYR A 135 4.87 -4.86 -10.60
CA TYR A 135 4.56 -5.41 -9.29
C TYR A 135 3.83 -6.76 -9.37
N LEU A 136 2.87 -6.93 -10.30
CA LEU A 136 2.18 -8.21 -10.49
C LEU A 136 3.12 -9.39 -10.85
N PHE A 137 4.24 -9.11 -11.53
CA PHE A 137 5.19 -10.13 -11.98
C PHE A 137 6.46 -10.18 -11.12
N TYR A 138 6.90 -9.05 -10.59
CA TYR A 138 8.16 -8.82 -9.86
C TYR A 138 7.93 -7.83 -8.69
N PRO A 139 7.37 -8.28 -7.56
CA PRO A 139 7.20 -7.46 -6.37
C PRO A 139 8.52 -7.08 -5.71
N ASN A 140 9.51 -7.98 -5.75
CA ASN A 140 10.79 -7.83 -5.07
C ASN A 140 11.89 -7.66 -6.10
N ILE A 141 12.23 -6.41 -6.41
CA ILE A 141 13.30 -6.09 -7.37
C ILE A 141 14.54 -5.70 -6.59
N THR A 142 15.65 -6.40 -6.86
CA THR A 142 16.93 -6.13 -6.20
C THR A 142 17.58 -4.89 -6.81
N PRO A 143 18.32 -4.08 -6.03
CA PRO A 143 19.01 -2.88 -6.53
C PRO A 143 19.99 -3.12 -7.70
N SER A 144 20.38 -4.37 -7.93
CA SER A 144 21.30 -4.80 -9.00
C SER A 144 20.65 -5.00 -10.38
N THR A 145 19.33 -4.84 -10.52
CA THR A 145 18.66 -5.02 -11.82
C THR A 145 18.74 -3.76 -12.68
N ASN A 146 18.82 -3.93 -14.01
CA ASN A 146 18.67 -2.82 -14.96
C ASN A 146 17.21 -2.34 -14.98
N THR A 147 16.91 -1.40 -14.08
CA THR A 147 15.59 -0.83 -13.84
C THR A 147 14.97 -0.20 -15.08
N LEU A 148 15.76 0.53 -15.87
CA LEU A 148 15.28 1.18 -17.08
C LEU A 148 14.79 0.16 -18.11
N SER A 149 15.56 -0.90 -18.35
CA SER A 149 15.17 -1.97 -19.27
C SER A 149 13.90 -2.68 -18.84
N ILE A 150 13.73 -2.96 -17.55
CA ILE A 150 12.50 -3.57 -17.02
C ILE A 150 11.31 -2.63 -17.24
N ASN A 151 11.45 -1.34 -16.90
CA ASN A 151 10.38 -0.36 -17.08
C ASN A 151 9.96 -0.23 -18.56
N LEU A 152 10.92 -0.18 -19.49
CA LEU A 152 10.64 -0.12 -20.92
C LEU A 152 9.99 -1.41 -21.45
N MET A 153 10.45 -2.58 -21.00
CA MET A 153 9.85 -3.87 -21.38
C MET A 153 8.37 -3.94 -20.96
N PHE A 154 8.06 -3.56 -19.71
CA PHE A 154 6.70 -3.58 -19.20
C PHE A 154 5.80 -2.47 -19.79
N LEU A 155 6.39 -1.35 -20.20
CA LEU A 155 5.69 -0.35 -21.01
C LEU A 155 5.25 -0.93 -22.36
N ILE A 156 6.15 -1.64 -23.06
CA ILE A 156 5.84 -2.30 -24.33
C ILE A 156 4.75 -3.36 -24.13
N ILE A 157 4.85 -4.19 -23.09
CA ILE A 157 3.83 -5.20 -22.76
C ILE A 157 2.47 -4.53 -22.52
N SER A 158 2.44 -3.42 -21.78
CA SER A 158 1.20 -2.67 -21.52
C SER A 158 0.57 -2.16 -22.82
N ILE A 159 1.37 -1.58 -23.72
CA ILE A 159 0.91 -1.08 -25.03
C ILE A 159 0.37 -2.23 -25.88
N LEU A 160 1.08 -3.36 -25.95
CA LEU A 160 0.62 -4.55 -26.67
C LEU A 160 -0.70 -5.08 -26.13
N GLY A 161 -0.88 -5.09 -24.80
CA GLY A 161 -2.14 -5.45 -24.16
C GLY A 161 -3.31 -4.57 -24.63
N VAL A 162 -3.11 -3.25 -24.68
CA VAL A 162 -4.10 -2.29 -25.19
C VAL A 162 -4.43 -2.56 -26.67
N ILE A 163 -3.41 -2.78 -27.52
CA ILE A 163 -3.59 -3.08 -28.94
C ILE A 163 -4.43 -4.35 -29.12
N VAL A 164 -4.12 -5.42 -28.37
CA VAL A 164 -4.86 -6.69 -28.41
C VAL A 164 -6.31 -6.50 -27.97
N ALA A 165 -6.56 -5.72 -26.92
CA ALA A 165 -7.91 -5.43 -26.45
C ALA A 165 -8.73 -4.66 -27.50
N ILE A 166 -8.15 -3.65 -28.15
CA ILE A 166 -8.79 -2.92 -29.26
C ILE A 166 -9.08 -3.86 -30.43
N TYR A 167 -8.13 -4.73 -30.78
CA TYR A 167 -8.33 -5.75 -31.81
C TYR A 167 -9.50 -6.69 -31.48
N TYR A 168 -9.61 -7.16 -30.23
CA TYR A 168 -10.74 -7.98 -29.79
C TYR A 168 -12.07 -7.24 -29.84
N LEU A 169 -12.10 -5.97 -29.44
CA LEU A 169 -13.29 -5.13 -29.57
C LEU A 169 -13.73 -5.05 -31.04
N TYR A 170 -12.80 -4.76 -31.95
CA TYR A 170 -13.09 -4.66 -33.38
C TYR A 170 -13.54 -5.99 -33.99
N LYS A 171 -12.86 -7.09 -33.66
CA LYS A 171 -13.09 -8.41 -34.25
C LYS A 171 -14.32 -9.13 -33.70
N TYR A 172 -14.45 -9.22 -32.38
CA TYR A 172 -15.49 -10.03 -31.74
C TYR A 172 -16.75 -9.25 -31.43
N LYS A 173 -16.65 -7.94 -31.18
CA LYS A 173 -17.79 -7.05 -30.88
C LYS A 173 -18.73 -7.60 -29.79
N ASN A 174 -18.17 -8.38 -28.86
CA ASN A 174 -18.91 -9.03 -27.78
C ASN A 174 -18.82 -8.21 -26.48
N LYS A 175 -19.65 -8.55 -25.50
CA LYS A 175 -19.73 -7.87 -24.19
C LYS A 175 -18.36 -7.89 -23.48
N GLU A 176 -17.67 -9.02 -23.53
CA GLU A 176 -16.39 -9.22 -22.87
C GLU A 176 -15.30 -8.32 -23.46
N SER A 177 -15.29 -8.11 -24.77
CA SER A 177 -14.34 -7.19 -25.41
C SER A 177 -14.63 -5.73 -25.08
N VAL A 178 -15.90 -5.35 -24.87
CA VAL A 178 -16.25 -4.02 -24.35
C VAL A 178 -15.71 -3.85 -22.92
N ILE A 179 -15.87 -4.88 -22.09
CA ILE A 179 -15.37 -4.87 -20.70
C ILE A 179 -13.84 -4.77 -20.64
N LEU A 180 -13.10 -5.36 -21.59
CA LEU A 180 -11.65 -5.16 -21.69
C LEU A 180 -11.28 -3.67 -21.85
N ILE A 181 -12.00 -2.93 -22.69
CA ILE A 181 -11.78 -1.49 -22.86
C ILE A 181 -12.17 -0.73 -21.59
N ILE A 182 -13.23 -1.16 -20.90
CA ILE A 182 -13.62 -0.59 -19.61
C ILE A 182 -12.50 -0.74 -18.57
N PHE A 183 -11.84 -1.90 -18.47
CA PHE A 183 -10.69 -2.06 -17.58
C PHE A 183 -9.54 -1.12 -17.91
N ILE A 184 -9.22 -0.92 -19.20
CA ILE A 184 -8.22 0.07 -19.62
C ILE A 184 -8.60 1.47 -19.14
N MET A 185 -9.87 1.87 -19.27
CA MET A 185 -10.35 3.16 -18.79
C MET A 185 -10.28 3.30 -17.27
N ILE A 186 -10.61 2.24 -16.50
CA ILE A 186 -10.49 2.24 -15.03
C ILE A 186 -9.02 2.38 -14.62
N ILE A 187 -8.11 1.63 -15.25
CA ILE A 187 -6.66 1.69 -14.98
C ILE A 187 -6.13 3.12 -15.22
N LEU A 188 -6.42 3.70 -16.40
CA LEU A 188 -5.97 5.05 -16.76
C LEU A 188 -6.56 6.11 -15.83
N SER A 189 -7.86 6.01 -15.55
CA SER A 189 -8.56 7.00 -14.72
C SER A 189 -8.11 6.93 -13.26
N SER A 190 -7.84 5.74 -12.73
CA SER A 190 -7.31 5.57 -11.37
C SER A 190 -5.87 6.08 -11.25
N ALA A 191 -5.02 5.79 -12.25
CA ALA A 191 -3.66 6.34 -12.30
C ALA A 191 -3.66 7.88 -12.43
N LEU A 192 -4.60 8.43 -13.20
CA LEU A 192 -4.80 9.88 -13.32
C LEU A 192 -5.24 10.51 -12.00
N LEU A 193 -6.21 9.90 -11.29
CA LEU A 193 -6.63 10.36 -9.97
C LEU A 193 -5.46 10.36 -8.99
N ASN A 194 -4.65 9.29 -8.94
CA ASN A 194 -3.46 9.23 -8.08
C ASN A 194 -2.47 10.37 -8.36
N THR A 195 -2.26 10.65 -9.64
CA THR A 195 -1.35 11.71 -10.09
C THR A 195 -1.88 13.10 -9.77
N VAL A 196 -3.17 13.36 -10.03
CA VAL A 196 -3.81 14.67 -9.81
C VAL A 196 -3.99 14.96 -8.32
N SER A 197 -4.34 13.95 -7.54
CA SER A 197 -4.43 14.03 -6.08
C SER A 197 -3.07 14.11 -5.39
N LYS A 198 -1.96 14.13 -6.14
CA LYS A 198 -0.58 14.18 -5.64
C LYS A 198 -0.28 13.08 -4.59
N ILE A 199 -1.02 11.98 -4.62
CA ILE A 199 -0.65 10.75 -3.89
C ILE A 199 0.76 10.36 -4.35
N TRP A 200 1.07 10.64 -5.62
CA TRP A 200 2.39 10.47 -6.24
C TRP A 200 3.00 11.83 -6.56
N SER A 201 3.62 12.45 -5.57
CA SER A 201 4.13 13.84 -5.63
C SER A 201 5.54 13.98 -6.22
N ASN A 202 6.27 12.88 -6.43
CA ASN A 202 7.66 12.94 -6.89
C ASN A 202 7.75 12.99 -8.43
N LYS A 203 8.74 13.75 -8.93
CA LYS A 203 9.13 13.71 -10.35
C LYS A 203 9.61 12.30 -10.66
N VAL A 204 8.90 11.60 -11.54
CA VAL A 204 9.22 10.23 -11.95
C VAL A 204 10.55 10.19 -12.69
N ASN A 205 11.42 9.26 -12.28
CA ASN A 205 12.60 8.86 -13.04
C ASN A 205 12.42 7.39 -13.49
N TRP A 206 12.51 7.13 -14.80
CA TRP A 206 12.41 5.80 -15.39
C TRP A 206 13.61 4.90 -15.11
N GLU A 207 14.72 5.46 -14.64
CA GLU A 207 15.89 4.71 -14.19
C GLU A 207 15.75 4.21 -12.75
N ASN A 208 14.78 4.75 -12.00
CA ASN A 208 14.46 4.30 -10.67
C ASN A 208 13.14 3.51 -10.70
N MET A 209 13.02 2.56 -9.79
CA MET A 209 11.73 2.02 -9.40
C MET A 209 11.41 2.67 -8.06
N ILE A 210 10.17 3.12 -7.91
CA ILE A 210 9.71 3.62 -6.61
C ILE A 210 9.68 2.46 -5.57
N GLY A 211 9.84 1.21 -6.03
CA GLY A 211 9.61 0.06 -5.19
C GLY A 211 8.12 -0.07 -4.89
N ILE A 212 7.77 -1.13 -4.19
CA ILE A 212 6.40 -1.48 -3.80
C ILE A 212 5.67 -0.26 -3.21
N ASN A 213 4.73 0.33 -3.98
CA ASN A 213 3.69 1.15 -3.38
C ASN A 213 2.56 0.20 -2.96
N GLU A 214 2.82 -0.48 -1.86
CA GLU A 214 1.84 -1.17 -1.02
C GLU A 214 0.89 -0.11 -0.43
N ASP A 215 0.10 0.51 -1.31
CA ASP A 215 -0.85 1.53 -0.95
C ASP A 215 -2.22 1.14 -1.53
N ARG A 216 -3.26 1.28 -0.71
CA ARG A 216 -4.67 1.11 -1.09
C ARG A 216 -5.03 1.85 -2.38
N HIS A 217 -4.33 2.95 -2.66
CA HIS A 217 -4.50 3.79 -3.84
C HIS A 217 -4.12 3.10 -5.17
N SER A 218 -3.39 1.98 -5.12
CA SER A 218 -3.05 1.14 -6.28
C SER A 218 -4.07 0.02 -6.55
N PHE A 219 -4.98 -0.26 -5.61
CA PHE A 219 -5.88 -1.42 -5.66
C PHE A 219 -6.77 -1.45 -6.92
N PHE A 220 -7.35 -0.31 -7.28
CA PHE A 220 -8.21 -0.19 -8.47
C PHE A 220 -7.45 -0.55 -9.76
N ILE A 221 -6.17 -0.17 -9.83
CA ILE A 221 -5.30 -0.49 -10.97
C ILE A 221 -5.00 -1.99 -10.98
N LEU A 222 -4.53 -2.55 -9.86
CA LEU A 222 -4.13 -3.95 -9.76
C LEU A 222 -5.29 -4.93 -10.03
N ILE A 223 -6.45 -4.72 -9.40
CA ILE A 223 -7.64 -5.55 -9.62
C ILE A 223 -8.09 -5.47 -11.08
N SER A 224 -8.11 -4.26 -11.65
CA SER A 224 -8.48 -4.09 -13.06
C SER A 224 -7.49 -4.78 -13.99
N MET A 225 -6.18 -4.74 -13.71
CA MET A 225 -5.17 -5.47 -14.47
C MET A 225 -5.36 -6.99 -14.39
N LEU A 226 -5.69 -7.52 -13.21
CA LEU A 226 -5.95 -8.95 -13.03
C LEU A 226 -7.18 -9.40 -13.83
N PHE A 227 -8.31 -8.70 -13.68
CA PHE A 227 -9.52 -9.02 -14.46
C PHE A 227 -9.33 -8.78 -15.96
N PHE A 228 -8.53 -7.77 -16.35
CA PHE A 228 -8.13 -7.56 -17.73
C PHE A 228 -7.38 -8.77 -18.29
N GLY A 229 -6.36 -9.27 -17.58
CA GLY A 229 -5.61 -10.46 -17.98
C GLY A 229 -6.49 -11.71 -18.10
N ILE A 230 -7.36 -11.95 -17.12
CA ILE A 230 -8.32 -13.07 -17.14
C ILE A 230 -9.22 -12.98 -18.37
N LEU A 231 -9.80 -11.81 -18.62
CA LEU A 231 -10.75 -11.62 -19.72
C LEU A 231 -10.08 -11.62 -21.10
N LEU A 232 -8.80 -11.22 -21.16
CA LEU A 232 -7.98 -11.29 -22.38
C LEU A 232 -7.71 -12.76 -22.74
N ILE A 233 -7.30 -13.57 -21.76
CA ILE A 233 -7.11 -15.02 -21.93
C ILE A 233 -8.44 -15.68 -22.32
N TYR A 234 -9.55 -15.31 -21.68
CA TYR A 234 -10.87 -15.81 -22.03
C TYR A 234 -11.25 -15.52 -23.50
N ASN A 235 -11.11 -14.29 -23.97
CA ASN A 235 -11.40 -13.95 -25.37
C ASN A 235 -10.45 -14.61 -26.38
N TYR A 236 -9.19 -14.85 -26.00
CA TYR A 236 -8.25 -15.60 -26.81
C TYR A 236 -8.68 -17.08 -26.97
N LEU A 237 -9.06 -17.71 -25.86
CA LEU A 237 -9.40 -19.14 -25.80
C LEU A 237 -10.84 -19.47 -26.20
N LYS A 238 -11.73 -18.47 -26.29
CA LYS A 238 -13.13 -18.65 -26.71
C LYS A 238 -13.30 -19.34 -28.07
N LYS A 239 -12.29 -19.24 -28.94
CA LYS A 239 -12.25 -19.88 -30.26
C LYS A 239 -11.93 -21.38 -30.25
N GLU A 240 -11.52 -21.93 -29.11
CA GLU A 240 -11.15 -23.33 -29.04
C GLU A 240 -12.41 -24.21 -28.97
N GLU A 241 -12.69 -24.90 -30.08
CA GLU A 241 -13.86 -25.78 -30.23
C GLU A 241 -13.83 -26.95 -29.24
N ASN A 242 -12.62 -27.43 -28.91
CA ASN A 242 -12.46 -28.50 -27.93
C ASN A 242 -12.52 -27.95 -26.51
N GLU A 243 -13.67 -28.13 -25.87
CA GLU A 243 -13.96 -27.69 -24.51
C GLU A 243 -12.96 -28.23 -23.46
N ILE A 244 -12.50 -29.48 -23.61
CA ILE A 244 -11.51 -30.09 -22.70
C ILE A 244 -10.17 -29.37 -22.81
N ARG A 245 -9.71 -29.08 -24.05
CA ARG A 245 -8.44 -28.38 -24.29
C ARG A 245 -8.50 -26.93 -23.80
N ARG A 246 -9.64 -26.27 -24.01
CA ARG A 246 -9.93 -24.92 -23.51
C ARG A 246 -9.89 -24.88 -21.97
N ASN A 247 -10.57 -25.81 -21.31
CA ASN A 247 -10.60 -25.90 -19.85
C ASN A 247 -9.21 -26.19 -19.28
N ARG A 248 -8.42 -27.10 -19.88
CA ARG A 248 -7.04 -27.35 -19.47
C ARG A 248 -6.16 -26.09 -19.56
N LYS A 249 -6.31 -25.28 -20.61
CA LYS A 249 -5.59 -24.00 -20.73
C LYS A 249 -6.03 -22.98 -19.69
N TYR A 250 -7.33 -22.92 -19.36
CA TYR A 250 -7.81 -22.11 -18.23
C TYR A 250 -7.24 -22.59 -16.90
N THR A 251 -7.22 -23.89 -16.65
CA THR A 251 -6.63 -24.47 -15.44
C THR A 251 -5.14 -24.17 -15.37
N LEU A 252 -4.39 -24.29 -16.47
CA LEU A 252 -2.97 -23.97 -16.52
C LEU A 252 -2.71 -22.47 -16.26
N ALA A 253 -3.49 -21.58 -16.88
CA ALA A 253 -3.39 -20.15 -16.64
C ALA A 253 -3.73 -19.81 -15.18
N GLY A 254 -4.78 -20.42 -14.63
CA GLY A 254 -5.17 -20.29 -13.23
C GLY A 254 -4.09 -20.81 -12.28
N LEU A 255 -3.47 -21.95 -12.59
CA LEU A 255 -2.36 -22.51 -11.82
C LEU A 255 -1.11 -21.63 -11.91
N LEU A 256 -0.78 -21.05 -13.06
CA LEU A 256 0.34 -20.10 -13.20
C LEU A 256 0.12 -18.84 -12.37
N LEU A 257 -1.09 -18.28 -12.40
CA LEU A 257 -1.47 -17.18 -11.53
C LEU A 257 -1.38 -17.61 -10.05
N PHE A 258 -1.93 -18.76 -9.69
CA PHE A 258 -1.95 -19.26 -8.31
C PHE A 258 -0.56 -19.58 -7.75
N THR A 259 0.30 -20.25 -8.51
CA THR A 259 1.70 -20.53 -8.15
C THR A 259 2.51 -19.26 -7.99
N ARG A 260 2.27 -18.23 -8.84
CA ARG A 260 2.90 -16.92 -8.68
C ARG A 260 2.55 -16.26 -7.34
N PHE A 261 1.30 -16.40 -6.90
CA PHE A 261 0.80 -15.88 -5.63
C PHE A 261 1.18 -16.74 -4.40
N LEU A 262 1.71 -17.95 -4.60
CA LEU A 262 2.09 -18.86 -3.51
C LEU A 262 3.59 -18.91 -3.22
N ILE A 263 4.47 -18.86 -4.24
CA ILE A 263 5.80 -19.49 -4.12
C ILE A 263 6.98 -18.50 -4.04
N PHE A 264 6.83 -17.22 -4.40
CA PHE A 264 7.98 -16.30 -4.47
C PHE A 264 7.86 -15.11 -3.52
N ASP A 265 7.90 -15.41 -2.22
CA ASP A 265 8.31 -14.43 -1.21
C ASP A 265 9.83 -14.56 -1.00
N ASN A 266 10.54 -13.46 -1.12
CA ASN A 266 11.97 -13.42 -0.83
C ASN A 266 12.15 -13.55 0.71
N PRO A 267 12.81 -14.61 1.22
CA PRO A 267 13.02 -14.79 2.67
C PRO A 267 13.94 -13.72 3.29
N LEU A 268 14.55 -12.85 2.48
CA LEU A 268 15.44 -11.78 2.94
C LEU A 268 14.70 -10.51 3.40
N LEU A 269 13.40 -10.36 3.10
CA LEU A 269 12.60 -9.27 3.65
C LEU A 269 12.00 -9.72 4.99
N PRO A 270 12.14 -8.92 6.06
CA PRO A 270 11.50 -9.23 7.33
C PRO A 270 10.00 -9.38 7.08
N ASN A 271 9.44 -10.49 7.56
CA ASN A 271 8.01 -10.79 7.41
C ASN A 271 7.22 -9.57 7.90
N LEU A 272 6.33 -9.00 7.06
CA LEU A 272 5.58 -7.77 7.41
C LEU A 272 4.94 -7.86 8.80
N LYS A 273 4.44 -9.05 9.19
CA LYS A 273 3.89 -9.33 10.52
C LYS A 273 4.86 -9.01 11.66
N GLU A 274 6.15 -9.23 11.44
CA GLU A 274 7.24 -8.94 12.38
C GLU A 274 7.54 -7.45 12.50
N SER A 275 7.17 -6.65 11.49
CA SER A 275 7.34 -5.20 11.49
C SER A 275 6.30 -4.50 12.37
N TYR A 276 5.06 -5.00 12.42
CA TYR A 276 3.99 -4.40 13.23
C TYR A 276 4.31 -4.36 14.72
N SER A 277 3.80 -3.30 15.35
CA SER A 277 3.86 -3.08 16.79
C SER A 277 3.18 -4.21 17.55
N ASP A 278 3.79 -4.59 18.68
CA ASP A 278 3.26 -5.66 19.52
C ASP A 278 2.16 -5.15 20.44
N TRP A 279 0.96 -5.00 19.88
CA TRP A 279 -0.18 -4.42 20.58
C TRP A 279 -0.61 -5.19 21.83
N ASN A 280 -0.34 -6.50 21.90
CA ASN A 280 -0.61 -7.28 23.12
C ASN A 280 0.19 -6.77 24.33
N ILE A 281 1.36 -6.18 24.07
CA ILE A 281 2.22 -5.59 25.09
C ILE A 281 1.97 -4.10 25.19
N TYR A 282 2.09 -3.38 24.06
CA TYR A 282 2.13 -1.91 24.07
C TYR A 282 0.76 -1.27 24.35
N SER A 283 -0.36 -1.94 24.08
CA SER A 283 -1.70 -1.40 24.43
C SER A 283 -1.85 -1.14 25.93
N LYS A 284 -1.11 -1.86 26.78
CA LYS A 284 -1.12 -1.66 28.24
C LYS A 284 -0.58 -0.28 28.64
N PHE A 285 0.26 0.34 27.80
CA PHE A 285 0.82 1.66 28.07
C PHE A 285 -0.22 2.78 28.00
N TYR A 286 -1.40 2.56 27.39
CA TYR A 286 -2.48 3.55 27.42
C TYR A 286 -2.95 3.90 28.85
N ASN A 287 -2.80 2.97 29.78
CA ASN A 287 -3.12 3.18 31.19
C ASN A 287 -2.02 3.93 31.96
N GLU A 288 -0.86 4.16 31.34
CA GLU A 288 0.25 4.87 31.97
C GLU A 288 0.08 6.40 31.88
N LYS A 289 0.77 7.10 32.78
CA LYS A 289 0.79 8.59 32.80
C LYS A 289 1.55 9.17 31.62
N GLU A 290 2.54 8.42 31.13
CA GLU A 290 3.40 8.76 29.99
C GLU A 290 3.54 7.51 29.11
N TYR A 291 3.46 7.64 27.79
CA TYR A 291 3.70 6.51 26.87
C TYR A 291 4.20 6.96 25.51
N LEU A 292 4.97 6.09 24.85
CA LEU A 292 5.24 6.11 23.42
C LEU A 292 4.86 4.75 22.86
N ILE A 293 4.08 4.70 21.78
CA ILE A 293 3.79 3.44 21.07
C ILE A 293 3.97 3.72 19.58
N PRO A 294 4.95 3.10 18.91
CA PRO A 294 5.03 3.15 17.46
C PRO A 294 3.85 2.37 16.86
N LEU A 295 3.42 2.76 15.67
CA LEU A 295 2.34 2.24 14.86
C LEU A 295 2.95 1.81 13.52
N GLU A 296 3.66 0.70 13.58
CA GLU A 296 4.43 0.14 12.47
C GLU A 296 3.54 -0.61 11.46
N PRO A 297 3.97 -0.81 10.20
CA PRO A 297 5.27 -0.48 9.59
C PRO A 297 5.39 0.97 9.10
N SER A 298 4.31 1.74 9.18
CA SER A 298 4.22 3.08 8.61
C SER A 298 4.78 4.15 9.54
N LEU A 299 5.79 3.84 10.37
CA LEU A 299 6.45 4.76 11.32
C LEU A 299 5.50 5.65 12.14
N TRP A 300 4.19 5.42 12.18
CA TRP A 300 3.29 6.29 12.93
C TRP A 300 3.56 6.09 14.41
N TYR A 301 3.05 6.97 15.26
CA TYR A 301 3.13 6.74 16.70
C TYR A 301 1.92 7.36 17.39
N THR A 302 1.67 6.88 18.60
CA THR A 302 0.80 7.54 19.57
C THR A 302 1.60 7.75 20.85
N SER A 303 1.34 8.87 21.52
CA SER A 303 2.15 9.27 22.66
C SER A 303 1.35 10.12 23.62
N LYS A 304 1.76 10.12 24.89
CA LYS A 304 1.20 10.96 25.94
C LYS A 304 2.30 11.42 26.87
N ASN A 305 2.33 12.73 27.17
CA ASN A 305 3.20 13.35 28.16
C ASN A 305 4.71 13.00 28.03
N ILE A 306 5.22 12.94 26.81
CA ILE A 306 6.64 12.68 26.53
C ILE A 306 7.15 13.58 25.40
N ASP A 307 8.44 13.89 25.45
CA ASP A 307 9.18 14.46 24.32
C ASP A 307 9.68 13.32 23.42
N ILE A 308 9.41 13.41 22.12
CA ILE A 308 9.71 12.35 21.15
C ILE A 308 10.90 12.75 20.29
N HIS A 309 11.79 11.79 20.07
CA HIS A 309 13.01 11.98 19.30
C HIS A 309 13.20 10.85 18.32
N TYR A 310 13.73 11.19 17.14
CA TYR A 310 14.04 10.25 16.08
C TYR A 310 15.49 10.44 15.61
N ILE A 311 16.22 9.33 15.49
CA ILE A 311 17.56 9.29 14.90
C ILE A 311 17.51 8.26 13.78
N GLY A 312 17.77 8.66 12.53
CA GLY A 312 17.88 7.72 11.43
C GLY A 312 17.84 8.34 10.05
N TYR A 313 17.42 7.59 9.04
CA TYR A 313 17.45 8.05 7.66
C TYR A 313 16.26 8.97 7.34
N GLU A 314 16.49 9.97 6.49
CA GLU A 314 15.48 10.96 6.09
C GLU A 314 14.28 10.33 5.35
N ARG A 315 14.53 9.28 4.55
CA ARG A 315 13.49 8.58 3.77
C ARG A 315 12.62 7.64 4.62
N SER A 316 13.03 7.32 5.84
CA SER A 316 12.34 6.42 6.76
C SER A 316 11.51 7.19 7.78
N TYR A 317 10.88 8.31 7.39
CA TYR A 317 10.31 9.24 8.37
C TYR A 317 8.81 8.98 8.70
N PRO A 318 8.40 9.03 9.99
CA PRO A 318 7.01 8.97 10.47
C PRO A 318 6.12 10.12 9.98
N TYR A 319 5.04 9.83 9.25
CA TYR A 319 3.96 10.82 9.04
C TYR A 319 3.21 11.09 10.35
N ARG A 320 2.92 12.38 10.59
CA ARG A 320 2.39 12.94 11.84
C ARG A 320 0.91 12.57 12.03
N THR A 321 0.52 12.11 13.22
CA THR A 321 -0.90 11.92 13.61
C THR A 321 -1.41 13.01 14.56
N ASP A 322 -0.53 13.75 15.26
CA ASP A 322 -0.92 14.85 16.14
C ASP A 322 -0.14 16.15 15.81
N GLU A 323 -0.85 17.17 15.36
CA GLU A 323 -0.31 18.48 14.95
C GLU A 323 0.40 19.26 16.08
N LYS A 324 0.35 18.78 17.32
CA LYS A 324 0.89 19.46 18.50
C LYS A 324 2.23 18.94 18.99
N ILE A 325 2.69 17.76 18.55
CA ILE A 325 3.95 17.17 19.03
C ILE A 325 5.04 17.41 18.00
N VAL A 326 6.14 18.05 18.42
CA VAL A 326 7.33 18.29 17.60
C VAL A 326 8.34 17.18 17.90
N VAL A 327 8.61 16.33 16.92
CA VAL A 327 9.67 15.31 17.03
C VAL A 327 11.02 15.98 16.76
N LYS A 328 11.97 15.86 17.70
CA LYS A 328 13.37 16.28 17.45
C LYS A 328 14.05 15.23 16.58
N LYS A 329 14.77 15.68 15.55
CA LYS A 329 15.28 14.79 14.49
C LYS A 329 16.77 14.93 14.29
N ILE A 330 17.44 13.81 14.15
CA ILE A 330 18.84 13.71 13.73
C ILE A 330 18.88 12.78 12.53
N TYR A 331 19.28 13.31 11.37
CA TYR A 331 19.37 12.51 10.15
C TYR A 331 20.78 11.98 9.93
N LEU A 332 20.88 10.68 9.66
CA LEU A 332 22.12 9.98 9.38
C LEU A 332 22.26 9.73 7.88
N ASN A 333 23.50 9.69 7.40
CA ASN A 333 23.78 9.33 6.01
C ASN A 333 23.83 7.79 5.87
N PRO A 334 22.94 7.16 5.08
CA PRO A 334 22.88 5.70 4.92
C PRO A 334 24.13 5.10 4.28
N TYR A 335 24.93 5.89 3.57
CA TYR A 335 26.20 5.43 3.00
C TYR A 335 27.34 5.42 4.02
N VAL A 336 27.19 6.12 5.14
CA VAL A 336 28.22 6.29 6.18
C VAL A 336 27.93 5.40 7.38
N VAL A 337 26.70 5.43 7.90
CA VAL A 337 26.31 4.66 9.10
C VAL A 337 25.32 3.57 8.67
N LYS A 338 25.77 2.32 8.67
CA LYS A 338 24.95 1.15 8.29
C LYS A 338 24.39 0.39 9.48
N GLN A 339 25.14 0.36 10.58
CA GLN A 339 24.76 -0.32 11.82
C GLN A 339 25.41 0.38 13.02
N ILE A 340 24.81 0.22 14.19
CA ILE A 340 25.28 0.80 15.46
C ILE A 340 25.14 -0.24 16.57
N HIS A 341 26.05 -0.23 17.55
CA HIS A 341 25.90 -0.98 18.80
C HIS A 341 25.66 -0.04 20.00
N GLU A 342 25.86 1.26 19.82
CA GLU A 342 25.72 2.27 20.87
C GLU A 342 25.00 3.53 20.38
N ILE A 343 24.42 4.26 21.33
CA ILE A 343 23.76 5.55 21.13
C ILE A 343 24.33 6.51 22.17
N ASN A 344 25.01 7.54 21.71
CA ASN A 344 25.53 8.62 22.56
C ASN A 344 24.58 9.82 22.48
N PHE A 345 24.10 10.29 23.63
CA PHE A 345 23.23 11.47 23.69
C PHE A 345 24.06 12.73 23.92
N GLU A 346 23.72 13.82 23.21
CA GLU A 346 24.42 15.13 23.34
C GLU A 346 24.38 15.68 24.76
N SER A 347 23.32 15.35 25.51
CA SER A 347 23.19 15.67 26.93
C SER A 347 22.49 14.52 27.67
N PRO A 348 22.72 14.35 28.99
CA PRO A 348 22.09 13.27 29.73
C PRO A 348 20.55 13.41 29.74
N ILE A 349 19.84 12.34 29.35
CA ILE A 349 18.38 12.34 29.20
C ILE A 349 17.69 11.40 30.20
N TYR A 350 16.43 11.70 30.54
CA TYR A 350 15.54 10.75 31.21
C TYR A 350 14.82 9.91 30.15
N LEU A 351 15.46 8.82 29.73
CA LEU A 351 14.90 7.90 28.74
C LEU A 351 13.68 7.19 29.32
N THR A 352 12.52 7.27 28.64
CA THR A 352 11.28 6.60 29.07
C THR A 352 10.99 5.36 28.21
N HIS A 353 11.10 5.50 26.89
CA HIS A 353 10.85 4.45 25.90
C HIS A 353 11.97 4.47 24.86
N LEU A 354 12.34 3.29 24.36
CA LEU A 354 13.30 3.14 23.27
C LEU A 354 12.82 2.06 22.31
N TYR A 355 12.83 2.38 21.03
CA TYR A 355 12.54 1.46 19.94
C TYR A 355 13.71 1.44 18.96
N LEU A 356 14.27 0.25 18.74
CA LEU A 356 15.39 0.00 17.83
C LEU A 356 14.94 -0.87 16.66
N THR A 357 15.58 -0.74 15.50
CA THR A 357 15.32 -1.61 14.35
C THR A 357 16.34 -2.75 14.27
N ARG A 358 15.86 -3.99 14.33
CA ARG A 358 16.68 -5.21 14.36
C ARG A 358 17.47 -5.41 13.07
N LEU A 359 18.78 -5.65 13.22
CA LEU A 359 19.62 -6.22 12.17
C LEU A 359 19.53 -7.74 12.22
N ARG A 360 18.94 -8.38 11.19
CA ARG A 360 18.73 -9.84 11.14
C ARG A 360 19.97 -10.66 10.81
N ALA A 361 20.99 -10.04 10.21
CA ALA A 361 22.25 -10.71 9.94
C ALA A 361 22.88 -11.24 11.24
N ASP A 362 22.70 -10.51 12.35
CA ASP A 362 23.45 -10.75 13.60
C ASP A 362 22.55 -11.03 14.82
N ASN A 363 21.22 -10.80 14.76
CA ASN A 363 20.35 -10.89 15.93
C ASN A 363 19.17 -11.88 15.80
N PHE A 364 19.40 -13.14 16.18
CA PHE A 364 18.35 -14.17 16.22
C PHE A 364 17.64 -14.29 17.59
N ASN A 365 18.29 -13.83 18.66
CA ASN A 365 17.79 -13.89 20.03
C ASN A 365 17.20 -12.54 20.48
N LYS A 366 16.61 -12.50 21.70
CA LYS A 366 16.20 -11.21 22.26
C LYS A 366 17.44 -10.35 22.54
N LEU A 367 17.23 -9.04 22.50
CA LEU A 367 18.28 -8.07 22.86
C LEU A 367 18.05 -7.49 24.24
N LYS A 368 19.12 -6.94 24.78
CA LYS A 368 19.20 -6.24 26.05
C LYS A 368 19.93 -4.94 25.83
N ILE A 369 19.61 -3.91 26.61
CA ILE A 369 20.35 -2.66 26.58
C ILE A 369 20.90 -2.32 27.97
N ARG A 370 22.05 -1.65 28.00
CA ARG A 370 22.61 -1.01 29.20
C ARG A 370 22.69 0.48 28.98
N GLY A 371 22.15 1.25 29.92
CA GLY A 371 22.26 2.69 29.95
C GLY A 371 23.30 3.14 30.97
N TYR A 372 24.15 4.07 30.57
CA TYR A 372 25.26 4.59 31.36
C TYR A 372 25.03 6.06 31.73
N ASP A 373 25.49 6.47 32.90
CA ASP A 373 25.58 7.88 33.27
C ASP A 373 26.79 8.57 32.59
N SER A 374 26.98 9.87 32.87
CA SER A 374 28.09 10.65 32.31
C SER A 374 29.47 10.23 32.83
N ASN A 375 29.52 9.41 33.89
CA ASN A 375 30.75 8.89 34.49
C ASN A 375 31.08 7.48 33.98
N GLY A 376 30.26 6.91 33.10
CA GLY A 376 30.43 5.55 32.57
C GLY A 376 29.90 4.43 33.49
N ASN A 377 29.13 4.75 34.53
CA ASN A 377 28.52 3.74 35.39
C ASN A 377 27.21 3.23 34.78
N VAL A 378 26.95 1.91 34.87
CA VAL A 378 25.67 1.32 34.46
C VAL A 378 24.58 1.75 35.45
N VAL A 379 23.61 2.54 34.97
CA VAL A 379 22.47 3.02 35.79
C VAL A 379 21.16 2.30 35.48
N VAL A 380 21.04 1.72 34.29
CA VAL A 380 19.87 0.94 33.90
C VAL A 380 20.26 -0.22 32.99
N GLU A 381 19.50 -1.30 33.11
CA GLU A 381 19.63 -2.44 32.24
C GLU A 381 18.21 -2.95 31.91
N LEU A 382 17.86 -3.02 30.62
CA LEU A 382 16.50 -3.33 30.15
C LEU A 382 16.53 -4.49 29.16
N ASN A 383 15.60 -5.43 29.34
CA ASN A 383 15.39 -6.52 28.40
C ASN A 383 14.35 -6.13 27.35
N GLN A 384 14.49 -6.67 26.14
CA GLN A 384 13.50 -6.53 25.09
C GLN A 384 12.12 -7.04 25.56
N LEU A 385 11.11 -6.17 25.41
CA LEU A 385 9.74 -6.46 25.81
C LEU A 385 9.07 -7.48 24.89
N ASN A 386 9.13 -7.23 23.58
CA ASN A 386 8.41 -8.01 22.57
C ASN A 386 9.15 -9.28 22.12
N ALA A 387 8.51 -10.06 21.25
CA ALA A 387 9.08 -11.33 20.77
C ALA A 387 10.39 -11.13 19.97
N LYS A 388 11.34 -12.07 20.09
CA LYS A 388 12.62 -12.07 19.33
C LYS A 388 12.44 -12.05 17.80
N SER A 389 11.27 -12.48 17.33
CA SER A 389 10.90 -12.43 15.93
C SER A 389 10.51 -11.02 15.46
N ARG A 390 10.39 -9.99 16.29
CA ARG A 390 9.98 -8.66 15.83
C ARG A 390 11.14 -7.88 15.19
N LYS A 391 10.85 -7.15 14.10
CA LYS A 391 11.77 -6.20 13.44
C LYS A 391 12.06 -5.04 14.38
N ASN A 392 11.03 -4.42 14.96
CA ASN A 392 11.19 -3.31 15.89
C ASN A 392 11.28 -3.85 17.31
N ILE A 393 12.28 -3.41 18.07
CA ILE A 393 12.67 -3.92 19.38
C ILE A 393 12.30 -2.86 20.41
N GLY A 394 11.36 -3.15 21.31
CA GLY A 394 10.88 -2.17 22.29
C GLY A 394 11.44 -2.37 23.69
N PHE A 395 11.75 -1.25 24.34
CA PHE A 395 12.19 -1.15 25.72
C PHE A 395 11.39 -0.06 26.45
N ARG A 396 11.08 -0.32 27.73
CA ARG A 396 10.42 0.63 28.63
C ARG A 396 11.28 0.81 29.87
N ASN A 397 11.69 2.04 30.14
CA ASN A 397 12.42 2.39 31.33
C ASN A 397 11.50 3.06 32.34
N TYR A 398 11.33 2.43 33.51
CA TYR A 398 10.62 3.02 34.65
C TYR A 398 11.56 3.71 35.64
N LYS A 399 12.89 3.55 35.49
CA LYS A 399 13.88 4.22 36.33
C LYS A 399 14.07 5.66 35.84
N LYS A 400 13.73 6.64 36.68
CA LYS A 400 13.93 8.08 36.41
C LYS A 400 15.38 8.51 36.64
N VAL A 401 16.30 7.91 35.87
CA VAL A 401 17.74 8.19 35.93
C VAL A 401 18.21 8.87 34.65
N LYS A 402 19.22 9.72 34.76
CA LYS A 402 19.85 10.37 33.61
C LYS A 402 20.78 9.38 32.91
N ILE A 403 20.63 9.26 31.60
CA ILE A 403 21.40 8.36 30.75
C ILE A 403 22.10 9.19 29.69
N SER A 404 23.43 9.02 29.58
CA SER A 404 24.29 9.68 28.59
C SER A 404 24.59 8.77 27.40
N LYS A 405 24.61 7.45 27.62
CA LYS A 405 24.93 6.46 26.59
C LYS A 405 24.06 5.21 26.75
N VAL A 406 23.68 4.58 25.65
CA VAL A 406 23.05 3.26 25.62
C VAL A 406 23.88 2.32 24.75
N GLU A 407 24.14 1.10 25.23
CA GLU A 407 24.77 0.03 24.45
C GLU A 407 23.82 -1.16 24.32
N VAL A 408 23.92 -1.89 23.20
CA VAL A 408 23.05 -2.99 22.83
C VAL A 408 23.80 -4.32 22.91
N PHE A 409 23.16 -5.30 23.55
CA PHE A 409 23.72 -6.63 23.80
C PHE A 409 22.73 -7.74 23.44
N THR A 410 23.24 -8.94 23.21
CA THR A 410 22.45 -10.18 23.21
C THR A 410 22.08 -10.59 24.64
N GLU A 411 21.17 -11.55 24.79
CA GLU A 411 20.86 -12.17 26.10
C GLU A 411 22.12 -12.72 26.81
N ASP A 412 23.09 -13.21 26.03
CA ASP A 412 24.36 -13.76 26.53
C ASP A 412 25.42 -12.66 26.79
N SER A 413 25.02 -11.39 26.82
CA SER A 413 25.89 -10.22 27.04
C SER A 413 27.01 -10.03 26.00
N GLN A 414 26.84 -10.56 24.79
CA GLN A 414 27.69 -10.23 23.66
C GLN A 414 27.22 -8.95 23.00
N GLU A 415 28.14 -8.19 22.41
CA GLU A 415 27.82 -6.98 21.66
C GLU A 415 26.87 -7.29 20.49
N ALA A 416 25.84 -6.47 20.33
CA ALA A 416 24.83 -6.64 19.28
C ALA A 416 24.65 -5.35 18.48
N TYR A 417 24.45 -5.50 17.18
CA TYR A 417 24.32 -4.38 16.24
C TYR A 417 22.88 -4.21 15.78
N VAL A 418 22.41 -2.97 15.64
CA VAL A 418 21.07 -2.64 15.13
C VAL A 418 21.17 -1.65 13.98
N PHE A 419 20.10 -1.56 13.18
CA PHE A 419 20.00 -0.48 12.20
C PHE A 419 19.86 0.86 12.93
N PRO A 420 20.44 1.95 12.38
CA PRO A 420 20.37 3.26 12.99
C PRO A 420 19.03 3.95 12.66
N GLU A 421 17.93 3.28 12.97
CA GLU A 421 16.56 3.80 12.96
C GLU A 421 16.02 3.67 14.39
N ILE A 422 16.05 4.78 15.11
CA ILE A 422 15.79 4.84 16.55
C ILE A 422 14.66 5.82 16.80
N LEU A 423 13.64 5.36 17.53
CA LEU A 423 12.58 6.19 18.08
C LEU A 423 12.63 6.10 19.60
N TYR A 424 12.73 7.24 20.29
CA TYR A 424 12.76 7.25 21.75
C TYR A 424 11.96 8.39 22.36
N GLY A 425 11.51 8.16 23.59
CA GLY A 425 10.78 9.12 24.40
C GLY A 425 11.61 9.58 25.60
N THR A 426 11.50 10.85 25.95
CA THR A 426 12.04 11.41 27.19
C THR A 426 10.93 12.04 28.03
N THR A 427 11.08 12.05 29.35
CA THR A 427 10.13 12.74 30.24
C THR A 427 10.06 14.23 29.88
N LEU A 428 8.85 14.80 29.83
CA LEU A 428 8.67 16.24 29.66
C LEU A 428 9.34 17.00 30.81
N LYS A 429 10.05 18.08 30.48
CA LYS A 429 10.64 18.98 31.47
C LYS A 429 9.59 19.67 32.32
#